data_AF-A0A085NR53-F1
#
_entry.id   AF-A0A085NR53-F1
#
_cell.length_a   1.000
_cell.length_b   1.000
_cell.length_c   1.000
_cell.angle_alpha   90.00
_cell.angle_beta   90.00
_cell.angle_gamma   90.00
#
_symmetry.space_group_name_H-M   'P 1'
#
loop_
_entity.id
_entity.type
_entity.pdbx_description
1 polymer ?
#
loop_
_entity_poly.entity_id
_entity_poly.type
_entity_poly.pdbx_seq_one_letter_code
_entity_poly.pdbx_strand_id
1 'polypeptide(L)'
;MLVKVRKQVQALEHDVRIYCRRLELLHENFLKRFHDVATLAIPDRVLDSFIVSHLNVGIYLQEELIDLQSNDEIKPRMERGYEYFWLCQEIPPCHPTLWAAMKGLLTTILSSSVVECGFSLATDLVTKKRNRLEAVNRGFMIVGHVNAAQY
;
A
#
# COMPACT_ATOMS: atom_id res chain seq x y z
N MET A 1 11.35 -43.85 25.51
CA MET A 1 11.92 -42.96 24.47
C MET A 1 10.85 -42.41 23.52
N LEU A 2 10.01 -43.25 22.90
CA LEU A 2 9.00 -42.87 21.90
C LEU A 2 7.95 -41.82 22.36
N VAL A 3 7.47 -41.91 23.60
CA VAL A 3 6.49 -40.94 24.16
C VAL A 3 7.08 -39.53 24.29
N LYS A 4 8.39 -39.42 24.59
CA LYS A 4 9.08 -38.13 24.74
C LYS A 4 9.27 -37.46 23.38
N VAL A 5 9.66 -38.23 22.37
CA VAL A 5 9.78 -37.77 20.97
C VAL A 5 8.41 -37.32 20.44
N ARG A 6 7.34 -38.08 20.71
CA ARG A 6 5.98 -37.73 20.27
C ARG A 6 5.49 -36.40 20.87
N LYS A 7 5.78 -36.14 22.15
CA LYS A 7 5.45 -34.86 22.81
C LYS A 7 6.25 -33.69 22.23
N GLN A 8 7.51 -33.89 21.87
CA GLN A 8 8.33 -32.86 21.24
C GLN A 8 7.87 -32.51 19.83
N VAL A 9 7.47 -33.51 19.03
CA VAL A 9 6.90 -33.28 17.69
C VAL A 9 5.59 -32.51 17.78
N GLN A 10 4.71 -32.86 18.72
CA GLN A 10 3.44 -32.13 18.92
C GLN A 10 3.64 -30.69 19.40
N ALA A 11 4.65 -30.43 20.24
CA ALA A 11 4.98 -29.08 20.67
C ALA A 11 5.49 -28.23 19.49
N LEU A 12 6.35 -28.82 18.64
CA LEU A 12 6.86 -28.15 17.45
C LEU A 12 5.74 -27.86 16.42
N GLU A 13 4.83 -28.80 16.18
CA GLU A 13 3.65 -28.59 15.32
C GLU A 13 2.74 -27.49 15.86
N HIS A 14 2.60 -27.39 17.19
CA HIS A 14 1.84 -26.32 17.83
C HIS A 14 2.49 -24.95 17.62
N ASP A 15 3.81 -24.86 17.81
CA ASP A 15 4.57 -23.62 17.62
C ASP A 15 4.55 -23.15 16.16
N VAL A 16 4.71 -24.07 15.20
CA VAL A 16 4.58 -23.77 13.76
C VAL A 16 3.20 -23.23 13.44
N ARG A 17 2.13 -23.82 13.98
CA ARG A 17 0.76 -23.32 13.79
C ARG A 17 0.56 -21.92 14.37
N ILE A 18 1.11 -21.62 15.54
CA ILE A 18 1.05 -20.27 16.12
C ILE A 18 1.79 -19.28 15.20
N TYR A 19 2.94 -19.67 14.69
CA TYR A 19 3.73 -18.85 13.77
C TYR A 19 2.99 -18.56 12.46
N CYS A 20 2.42 -19.60 11.80
CA CYS A 20 1.62 -19.42 10.60
C CYS A 20 0.43 -18.49 10.85
N ARG A 21 -0.30 -18.67 11.96
CA ARG A 21 -1.42 -17.79 12.32
C ARG A 21 -0.99 -16.34 12.55
N ARG A 22 0.22 -16.11 13.08
CA ARG A 22 0.78 -14.75 13.21
C ARG A 22 1.13 -14.15 11.86
N LEU A 23 1.66 -14.94 10.93
CA LEU A 23 1.94 -14.50 9.56
C LEU A 23 0.66 -14.14 8.80
N GLU A 24 -0.40 -14.93 8.94
CA GLU A 24 -1.73 -14.64 8.37
C GLU A 24 -2.28 -13.31 8.92
N LEU A 25 -2.24 -13.13 10.25
CA LEU A 25 -2.69 -11.89 10.88
C LEU A 25 -1.83 -10.68 10.46
N LEU A 26 -0.53 -10.88 10.27
CA LEU A 26 0.37 -9.83 9.77
C LEU A 26 0.04 -9.47 8.32
N HIS A 27 -0.21 -10.45 7.48
CA HIS A 27 -0.58 -10.27 6.09
C HIS A 27 -1.91 -9.50 5.96
N GLU A 28 -2.94 -9.92 6.69
CA GLU A 28 -4.22 -9.18 6.72
C GLU A 28 -4.06 -7.75 7.24
N ASN A 29 -3.24 -7.54 8.27
CA ASN A 29 -2.96 -6.20 8.76
C ASN A 29 -2.21 -5.36 7.73
N PHE A 30 -1.29 -5.95 6.95
CA PHE A 30 -0.60 -5.26 5.87
C PHE A 30 -1.58 -4.86 4.77
N LEU A 31 -2.41 -5.80 4.31
CA LEU A 31 -3.42 -5.52 3.28
C LEU A 31 -4.42 -4.45 3.74
N LYS A 32 -4.85 -4.46 5.00
CA LYS A 32 -5.72 -3.43 5.55
C LYS A 32 -5.03 -2.07 5.67
N ARG A 33 -3.75 -2.05 6.08
CA ARG A 33 -2.99 -0.80 6.28
C ARG A 33 -2.56 -0.14 4.99
N PHE A 34 -2.29 -0.93 3.96
CA PHE A 34 -1.82 -0.46 2.66
C PHE A 34 -2.85 -0.74 1.57
N HIS A 35 -4.12 -0.88 1.94
CA HIS A 35 -5.20 -1.12 0.98
C HIS A 35 -5.18 -0.06 -0.12
N ASP A 36 -5.11 1.21 0.25
CA ASP A 36 -5.19 2.31 -0.70
C ASP A 36 -3.97 2.37 -1.63
N VAL A 37 -2.80 1.91 -1.15
CA VAL A 37 -1.59 1.73 -1.98
C VAL A 37 -1.73 0.50 -2.88
N ALA A 38 -2.33 -0.59 -2.39
CA ALA A 38 -2.54 -1.82 -3.13
C ALA A 38 -3.64 -1.70 -4.20
N THR A 39 -4.61 -0.81 -4.00
CA THR A 39 -5.69 -0.50 -4.95
C THR A 39 -5.42 0.75 -5.77
N LEU A 40 -4.22 1.31 -5.65
CA LEU A 40 -3.84 2.55 -6.31
C LEU A 40 -3.84 2.34 -7.83
N ALA A 41 -4.70 3.08 -8.53
CA ALA A 41 -4.74 3.05 -9.98
C ALA A 41 -3.48 3.75 -10.51
N ILE A 42 -2.56 2.96 -11.05
CA ILE A 42 -1.38 3.48 -11.74
C ILE A 42 -1.86 4.15 -13.03
N PRO A 43 -1.53 5.43 -13.27
CA PRO A 43 -1.94 6.12 -14.50
C PRO A 43 -1.43 5.41 -15.75
N ASP A 44 -2.22 5.41 -16.81
CA ASP A 44 -1.87 4.77 -18.10
C ASP A 44 -0.53 5.24 -18.65
N ARG A 45 -0.12 6.48 -18.35
CA ARG A 45 1.18 7.03 -18.75
C ARG A 45 2.38 6.27 -18.18
N VAL A 46 2.21 5.72 -16.97
CA VAL A 46 3.23 4.93 -16.26
C VAL A 46 3.20 3.48 -16.72
N LEU A 47 2.00 2.94 -16.96
CA LEU A 47 1.78 1.57 -17.45
C LEU A 47 2.29 1.40 -18.88
N ASP A 48 2.05 2.39 -19.74
CA ASP A 48 2.48 2.40 -21.14
C ASP A 48 2.85 3.81 -21.61
N SER A 49 4.16 4.08 -21.68
CA SER A 49 4.69 5.34 -22.21
C SER A 49 4.65 5.45 -23.73
N PHE A 50 4.30 4.39 -24.46
CA PHE A 50 4.11 4.42 -25.91
C PHE A 50 2.71 4.91 -26.30
N ILE A 51 1.72 4.80 -25.40
CA ILE A 51 0.36 5.35 -25.62
C ILE A 51 0.33 6.88 -25.41
N VAL A 52 1.29 7.42 -24.67
CA VAL A 52 1.35 8.86 -24.38
C VAL A 52 1.70 9.65 -25.65
N SER A 53 0.77 10.48 -26.11
CA SER A 53 1.08 11.45 -27.17
C SER A 53 2.13 12.43 -26.70
N HIS A 54 3.24 12.51 -27.44
CA HIS A 54 4.34 13.45 -27.20
C HIS A 54 3.91 14.92 -27.22
N LEU A 55 2.76 15.23 -27.84
CA LEU A 55 2.16 16.57 -27.85
C LEU A 55 1.48 16.96 -26.53
N ASN A 56 1.24 15.99 -25.64
CA ASN A 56 0.55 16.20 -24.34
C ASN A 56 1.54 16.25 -23.15
N VAL A 57 2.83 16.39 -23.45
CA VAL A 57 3.92 16.44 -22.46
C VAL A 57 4.68 17.75 -22.63
N GLY A 58 5.28 18.26 -21.55
CA GLY A 58 6.10 19.47 -21.64
C GLY A 58 7.22 19.31 -22.66
N ILE A 59 7.56 20.38 -23.38
CA ILE A 59 8.56 20.41 -24.45
C ILE A 59 9.90 19.80 -23.99
N TYR A 60 10.26 20.00 -22.72
CA TYR A 60 11.47 19.46 -22.10
C TYR A 60 11.51 17.93 -21.93
N LEU A 61 10.37 17.24 -22.08
CA LEU A 61 10.26 15.77 -22.05
C LEU A 61 9.99 15.17 -23.42
N GLN A 62 9.60 16.01 -24.38
CA GLN A 62 9.13 15.56 -25.69
C GLN A 62 10.23 14.83 -26.46
N GLU A 63 11.47 15.34 -26.41
CA GLU A 63 12.63 14.75 -27.09
C GLU A 63 12.95 13.36 -26.54
N GLU A 64 13.13 13.22 -25.21
CA GLU A 64 13.41 11.93 -24.59
C GLU A 64 12.26 10.93 -24.77
N LEU A 65 11.00 11.39 -24.79
CA LEU A 65 9.85 10.52 -25.03
C LEU A 65 9.78 10.03 -26.48
N ILE A 66 10.09 10.90 -27.46
CA ILE A 66 10.17 10.51 -28.87
C ILE A 66 11.30 9.51 -29.07
N ASP A 67 12.47 9.76 -28.47
CA ASP A 67 13.62 8.85 -28.54
C ASP A 67 13.27 7.47 -27.96
N LEU A 68 12.67 7.44 -26.76
CA LEU A 68 12.17 6.21 -26.14
C LEU A 68 11.14 5.47 -27.02
N GLN A 69 10.21 6.21 -27.63
CA GLN A 69 9.15 5.65 -28.49
C GLN A 69 9.69 5.11 -29.82
N SER A 70 10.75 5.72 -30.34
CA SER A 70 11.43 5.33 -31.57
C SER A 70 12.40 4.16 -31.40
N ASN A 71 12.79 3.85 -30.17
CA ASN A 71 13.71 2.77 -29.88
C ASN A 71 13.01 1.40 -29.89
N ASP A 72 13.16 0.69 -31.00
CA ASP A 72 12.57 -0.63 -31.21
C ASP A 72 13.17 -1.72 -30.29
N GLU A 73 14.37 -1.52 -29.73
CA GLU A 73 14.96 -2.44 -28.74
C GLU A 73 14.32 -2.31 -27.35
N ILE A 74 13.70 -1.17 -27.06
CA ILE A 74 13.10 -0.84 -25.77
C ILE A 74 11.65 -1.36 -25.68
N LYS A 75 10.92 -1.41 -26.79
CA LYS A 75 9.56 -1.99 -26.87
C LYS A 75 9.42 -3.39 -26.25
N PRO A 76 10.24 -4.40 -26.62
CA PRO A 76 10.13 -5.74 -26.01
C PRO A 76 10.50 -5.76 -24.52
N ARG A 77 11.16 -4.72 -24.01
CA ARG A 77 11.42 -4.58 -22.57
C ARG A 77 10.18 -4.10 -21.82
N MET A 78 9.37 -3.24 -22.45
CA MET A 78 8.09 -2.79 -21.89
C MET A 78 7.06 -3.90 -21.86
N GLU A 79 7.07 -4.78 -22.87
CA GLU A 79 6.21 -5.98 -22.91
C GLU A 79 6.48 -6.96 -21.75
N ARG A 80 7.68 -6.94 -21.17
CA ARG A 80 7.99 -7.71 -19.94
C ARG A 80 7.34 -7.13 -18.68
N GLY A 81 6.78 -5.91 -18.77
CA GLY A 81 6.08 -5.22 -17.70
C GLY A 81 6.73 -3.89 -17.33
N TYR A 82 5.90 -2.92 -16.96
CA TYR A 82 6.30 -1.57 -16.55
C TYR A 82 7.24 -1.57 -15.32
N GLU A 83 7.06 -2.53 -14.40
CA GLU A 83 7.90 -2.70 -13.21
C GLU A 83 9.35 -2.98 -13.61
N TYR A 84 9.55 -3.95 -14.51
CA TYR A 84 10.88 -4.31 -14.98
C TYR A 84 11.50 -3.21 -15.84
N PHE A 85 10.67 -2.55 -16.64
CA PHE A 85 11.07 -1.45 -17.51
C PHE A 85 11.64 -0.28 -16.71
N TRP A 86 10.82 0.33 -15.85
CA TRP A 86 11.19 1.52 -15.10
C TRP A 86 12.25 1.28 -14.02
N LEU A 87 12.34 0.05 -13.50
CA LEU A 87 13.37 -0.32 -12.52
C LEU A 87 14.70 -0.74 -13.18
N CYS A 88 14.76 -0.82 -14.51
CA CYS A 88 15.99 -1.14 -15.22
C CYS A 88 17.03 -0.01 -15.03
N GLN A 89 18.26 -0.36 -14.63
CA GLN A 89 19.33 0.62 -14.40
C GLN A 89 19.79 1.36 -15.67
N GLU A 90 19.39 0.90 -16.85
CA GLU A 90 19.74 1.51 -18.14
C GLU A 90 18.83 2.68 -18.54
N ILE A 91 17.61 2.76 -18.01
CA ILE A 91 16.69 3.86 -18.33
C ILE A 91 17.10 5.19 -17.67
N PRO A 92 17.49 5.24 -16.38
CA PRO A 92 17.89 6.48 -15.72
C PRO A 92 19.02 7.26 -16.41
N PRO A 93 20.07 6.63 -16.96
CA PRO A 93 21.12 7.34 -17.68
C PRO A 93 20.72 7.74 -19.11
N CYS A 94 19.92 6.93 -19.81
CA CYS A 94 19.54 7.19 -21.20
C CYS A 94 18.42 8.24 -21.33
N HIS A 95 17.49 8.29 -20.36
CA HIS A 95 16.36 9.23 -20.37
C HIS A 95 16.19 9.89 -18.99
N PRO A 96 17.16 10.73 -18.56
CA PRO A 96 17.21 11.26 -17.20
C PRO A 96 16.03 12.18 -16.86
N THR A 97 15.56 12.98 -17.82
CA THR A 97 14.48 13.95 -17.61
C THR A 97 13.14 13.22 -17.50
N LEU A 98 12.90 12.26 -18.38
CA LEU A 98 11.73 11.39 -18.38
C LEU A 98 11.69 10.53 -17.11
N TRP A 99 12.82 9.96 -16.71
CA TRP A 99 12.91 9.21 -15.46
C TRP A 99 12.64 10.08 -14.23
N ALA A 100 13.15 11.32 -14.19
CA ALA A 100 12.88 12.24 -13.10
C ALA A 100 11.38 12.57 -12.99
N ALA A 101 10.72 12.83 -14.12
CA ALA A 101 9.28 13.07 -14.14
C ALA A 101 8.48 11.83 -13.70
N MET A 102 8.85 10.65 -14.18
CA MET A 102 8.18 9.40 -13.83
C MET A 102 8.34 9.05 -12.35
N LYS A 103 9.56 9.21 -11.80
CA LYS A 103 9.81 9.10 -10.36
C LYS A 103 9.00 10.11 -9.55
N GLY A 104 8.90 11.35 -10.02
CA GLY A 104 8.11 12.39 -9.38
C GLY A 104 6.64 12.00 -9.30
N LEU A 105 6.06 11.50 -10.40
CA LEU A 105 4.69 10.97 -10.44
C LEU A 105 4.52 9.81 -9.46
N LEU A 106 5.35 8.77 -9.53
CA LEU A 106 5.28 7.62 -8.62
C LEU A 106 5.39 8.03 -7.16
N THR A 107 6.32 8.92 -6.83
CA THR A 107 6.52 9.43 -5.46
C THR A 107 5.34 10.24 -4.98
N THR A 108 4.72 11.03 -5.85
CA THR A 108 3.56 11.87 -5.53
C THR A 108 2.31 11.01 -5.29
N ILE A 109 2.11 9.99 -6.12
CA ILE A 109 1.00 9.04 -5.97
C ILE A 109 1.19 8.22 -4.69
N LEU A 110 2.41 7.75 -4.42
CA LEU A 110 2.73 7.00 -3.21
C LEU A 110 2.65 7.88 -1.95
N SER A 111 3.02 9.16 -2.03
CA SER A 111 2.91 10.06 -0.89
C SER A 111 1.46 10.49 -0.61
N SER A 112 0.67 10.76 -1.64
CA SER A 112 -0.77 11.08 -1.48
C SER A 112 -1.53 9.93 -0.84
N SER A 113 -1.32 8.70 -1.33
CA SER A 113 -1.94 7.51 -0.73
C SER A 113 -1.49 7.29 0.71
N VAL A 114 -0.19 7.45 1.03
CA VAL A 114 0.30 7.34 2.42
C VAL A 114 -0.31 8.40 3.34
N VAL A 115 -0.46 9.63 2.87
CA VAL A 115 -1.08 10.73 3.61
C VAL A 115 -2.57 10.45 3.83
N GLU A 116 -3.31 10.06 2.80
CA GLU A 116 -4.73 9.72 2.87
C GLU A 116 -5.00 8.51 3.79
N CYS A 117 -4.15 7.47 3.73
CA CYS A 117 -4.17 6.36 4.67
C CYS A 117 -3.95 6.83 6.12
N GLY A 118 -2.91 7.65 6.33
CA GLY A 118 -2.55 8.15 7.65
C GLY A 118 -3.67 8.98 8.29
N PHE A 119 -4.31 9.83 7.49
CA PHE A 119 -5.45 10.64 7.94
C PHE A 119 -6.71 9.80 8.17
N SER A 120 -7.04 8.86 7.28
CA SER A 120 -8.20 7.95 7.45
C SER A 120 -8.07 7.06 8.68
N LEU A 121 -6.85 6.62 9.01
CA LEU A 121 -6.58 5.86 10.23
C LEU A 121 -6.70 6.75 11.48
N ALA A 122 -6.19 7.98 11.41
CA ALA A 122 -6.32 8.93 12.52
C ALA A 122 -7.79 9.25 12.81
N THR A 123 -8.61 9.42 11.78
CA THR A 123 -10.05 9.66 11.93
C THR A 123 -10.77 8.43 12.47
N ASP A 124 -10.51 7.21 11.98
CA ASP A 124 -11.10 5.97 12.52
C ASP A 124 -10.71 5.73 13.99
N LEU A 125 -9.45 5.99 14.35
CA LEU A 125 -8.99 5.87 15.73
C LEU A 125 -9.68 6.89 16.64
N VAL A 126 -9.83 8.14 16.19
CA VAL A 126 -10.49 9.22 16.94
C VAL A 126 -11.99 8.96 17.08
N THR A 127 -12.68 8.50 16.03
CA THR A 127 -14.10 8.13 16.08
C THR A 127 -14.32 6.90 16.97
N LYS A 128 -13.47 5.88 16.88
CA LYS A 128 -13.53 4.70 17.77
C LYS A 128 -13.25 5.06 19.24
N LYS A 129 -12.32 5.98 19.51
CA LYS A 129 -12.10 6.51 20.88
C LYS A 129 -13.34 7.28 21.38
N ARG A 130 -13.96 8.10 20.54
CA ARG A 130 -15.20 8.82 20.88
C ARG A 130 -16.37 7.87 21.16
N ASN A 131 -16.60 6.87 20.30
CA ASN A 131 -17.67 5.90 20.49
C ASN A 131 -17.51 5.10 21.79
N ARG A 132 -16.26 4.75 22.17
CA ARG A 132 -15.99 4.12 23.48
C ARG A 132 -16.27 5.07 24.65
N LEU A 133 -15.89 6.33 24.53
CA LEU A 133 -16.12 7.32 25.59
C LEU A 133 -17.62 7.62 25.78
N GLU A 134 -18.37 7.74 24.70
CA GLU A 134 -19.83 7.91 24.75
C GLU A 134 -20.54 6.68 25.29
N ALA A 135 -20.12 5.45 24.93
CA ALA A 135 -20.68 4.23 25.49
C ALA A 135 -20.43 4.13 27.01
N VAL A 136 -19.25 4.54 27.47
CA VAL A 136 -18.92 4.62 28.90
C VAL A 136 -19.78 5.68 29.59
N ASN A 137 -19.90 6.90 29.04
CA ASN A 137 -20.70 7.96 29.63
C ASN A 137 -22.20 7.66 29.66
N ARG A 138 -22.76 6.99 28.63
CA ARG A 138 -24.15 6.51 28.63
C ARG A 138 -24.39 5.43 29.69
N GLY A 139 -23.44 4.51 29.88
CA GLY A 139 -23.51 3.52 30.97
C GLY A 139 -23.48 4.17 32.37
N PHE A 140 -22.64 5.19 32.56
CA PHE A 140 -22.58 5.96 33.81
C PHE A 140 -23.85 6.78 34.07
N MET A 141 -24.48 7.36 33.06
CA MET A 141 -25.76 8.07 33.20
C MET A 141 -26.92 7.14 33.56
N ILE A 142 -26.97 5.92 32.99
CA ILE A 142 -28.02 4.95 33.32
C ILE A 142 -27.85 4.46 34.77
N VAL A 143 -26.62 4.24 35.24
CA VAL A 143 -26.35 3.87 36.64
C VAL A 143 -26.65 5.01 37.61
N GLY A 144 -26.40 6.27 37.21
CA GLY A 144 -26.75 7.46 38.01
C GLY A 144 -28.26 7.69 38.14
N HIS A 145 -29.05 7.45 37.09
CA HIS A 145 -30.50 7.62 37.12
C HIS A 145 -31.23 6.52 37.91
N VAL A 146 -30.68 5.31 37.97
CA VAL A 146 -31.24 4.20 38.79
C VAL A 146 -31.03 4.46 40.28
N ASN A 147 -29.94 5.11 40.68
CA ASN A 147 -29.68 5.47 42.07
C ASN A 147 -30.46 6.70 42.57
N ALA A 148 -31.08 7.49 41.69
CA ALA A 148 -31.86 8.67 42.06
C ALA A 148 -33.37 8.40 42.21
N ALA A 149 -33.86 7.20 41.86
CA ALA A 149 -35.27 6.81 41.97
C ALA A 149 -35.56 5.93 43.20
N GLN A 150 -34.62 5.82 44.15
CA GLN A 150 -34.75 5.03 45.38
C GLN A 150 -34.72 5.84 46.68
N TYR A 151 -34.96 7.15 46.61
CA TYR A 151 -35.21 7.99 47.80
C TYR A 151 -36.49 8.79 47.65
#